data_AF-A0A947CKG3-F1
#
_entry.id   AF-A0A947CKG3-F1
#
_cell.length_a   1.000
_cell.length_b   1.000
_cell.length_c   1.000
_cell.angle_alpha   90.00
_cell.angle_beta   90.00
_cell.angle_gamma   90.00
#
_symmetry.space_group_name_H-M   'P 1'
#
loop_
_entity.id
_entity.type
_entity.pdbx_description
1 polymer ?
#
loop_
_entity_poly.entity_id
_entity_poly.type
_entity_poly.pdbx_seq_one_letter_code
_entity_poly.pdbx_strand_id
1 'polypeptide(L)'
;MAVGVLLVGFSGLVFALGRSPRLHRGWTRLVIVSDIGWVAGSAVLMTGWPIDITRSGLAVIGLVAAIVLLFADLQWLGLRRSQRPA
;
A
#
# COMPACT_ATOMS: atom_id res chain seq x y z
N MET A 1 1.42 -10.86 -15.92
CA MET A 1 0.32 -11.77 -15.53
C MET A 1 0.29 -11.98 -14.01
N ALA A 2 1.33 -12.58 -13.41
CA ALA A 2 1.34 -12.89 -11.96
C ALA A 2 1.10 -11.67 -11.04
N VAL A 3 1.74 -10.54 -11.32
CA VAL A 3 1.57 -9.31 -10.54
C VAL A 3 0.13 -8.80 -10.57
N GLY A 4 -0.54 -8.88 -11.73
CA GLY A 4 -1.94 -8.46 -11.86
C GLY A 4 -2.89 -9.29 -11.00
N VAL A 5 -2.72 -10.62 -11.00
CA VAL A 5 -3.51 -11.52 -10.14
C VAL A 5 -3.28 -11.23 -8.67
N LEU A 6 -2.02 -11.00 -8.28
CA LEU A 6 -1.66 -10.63 -6.91
C LEU A 6 -2.32 -9.31 -6.50
N LEU A 7 -2.31 -8.30 -7.36
CA LEU A 7 -2.96 -7.02 -7.10
C LEU A 7 -4.48 -7.15 -6.97
N VAL A 8 -5.13 -8.00 -7.77
CA VAL A 8 -6.57 -8.27 -7.65
C VAL A 8 -6.87 -8.94 -6.30
N GLY A 9 -6.10 -9.96 -5.91
CA GLY A 9 -6.26 -10.62 -4.62
C GLY A 9 -6.02 -9.66 -3.44
N PHE A 10 -4.97 -8.85 -3.51
CA PHE A 10 -4.66 -7.83 -2.51
C PHE A 10 -5.76 -6.78 -2.40
N SER A 11 -6.28 -6.29 -3.53
CA SER A 11 -7.40 -5.34 -3.55
C SER A 11 -8.65 -5.94 -2.92
N GLY A 12 -8.94 -7.22 -3.17
CA GLY A 12 -10.04 -7.95 -2.53
C GLY A 12 -9.88 -8.04 -1.02
N LEU A 13 -8.66 -8.33 -0.53
CA LEU A 13 -8.34 -8.34 0.90
C LEU A 13 -8.57 -6.97 1.55
N VAL A 14 -8.03 -5.90 0.94
CA VAL A 14 -8.18 -4.53 1.43
C VAL A 14 -9.65 -4.12 1.47
N PHE A 15 -10.41 -4.46 0.43
CA PHE A 15 -11.84 -4.19 0.36
C PHE A 15 -12.64 -4.91 1.45
N ALA A 16 -12.35 -6.20 1.69
CA ALA A 16 -12.99 -6.98 2.74
C ALA A 16 -12.68 -6.42 4.14
N LEU A 17 -11.43 -5.99 4.38
CA LEU A 17 -11.05 -5.33 5.63
C LEU A 17 -11.73 -3.98 5.80
N GLY A 18 -11.84 -3.19 4.73
CA GLY A 18 -12.53 -1.90 4.75
C GLY A 18 -14.03 -2.01 5.03
N ARG A 19 -14.66 -3.13 4.69
CA ARG A 19 -16.07 -3.41 5.03
C ARG A 19 -16.29 -4.05 6.39
N SER A 20 -15.23 -4.50 7.05
CA SER A 20 -15.36 -5.18 8.34
C SER A 20 -15.66 -4.15 9.44
N PRO A 21 -16.71 -4.35 10.26
CA PRO A 21 -17.07 -3.42 11.33
C PRO A 21 -16.02 -3.35 12.46
N ARG A 22 -15.08 -4.31 12.50
CA ARG A 22 -13.93 -4.31 13.40
C ARG A 22 -12.66 -4.51 12.57
N LEU A 23 -11.65 -3.67 12.80
CA LEU A 23 -10.35 -3.80 12.17
C LEU A 23 -9.63 -5.06 12.68
N HIS A 24 -9.36 -6.00 11.79
CA HIS A 24 -8.56 -7.17 12.13
C HIS A 24 -7.06 -6.80 12.14
N ARG A 25 -6.51 -6.61 13.34
CA ARG A 25 -5.15 -6.06 13.57
C ARG A 25 -4.04 -6.73 12.74
N GLY A 26 -4.02 -8.05 12.68
CA GLY A 26 -2.99 -8.81 11.95
C GLY A 26 -3.00 -8.50 10.45
N TRP A 27 -4.16 -8.68 9.81
CA TRP A 27 -4.37 -8.37 8.39
C TRP A 27 -4.14 -6.89 8.06
N THR A 28 -4.60 -5.94 8.89
CA THR A 28 -4.31 -4.52 8.66
C THR A 28 -2.82 -4.22 8.71
N ARG A 29 -2.07 -4.82 9.66
CA ARG A 29 -0.60 -4.67 9.70
C ARG A 29 0.08 -5.25 8.47
N LEU A 30 -0.39 -6.39 7.97
CA LEU A 30 0.13 -7.00 6.75
C LEU A 30 -0.02 -6.07 5.54
N VAL A 31 -1.20 -5.46 5.38
CA VAL A 31 -1.46 -4.49 4.31
C VAL A 31 -0.52 -3.30 4.44
N ILE A 32 -0.40 -2.69 5.63
CA ILE A 32 0.51 -1.55 5.87
C ILE A 32 1.97 -1.89 5.50
N VAL A 33 2.48 -3.05 5.94
CA VAL A 33 3.86 -3.46 5.62
C VAL A 33 4.04 -3.69 4.12
N SER A 34 3.03 -4.25 3.45
CA SER A 34 3.06 -4.47 2.00
C SER A 34 3.06 -3.15 1.24
N ASP A 35 2.24 -2.19 1.66
CA ASP A 35 2.17 -0.84 1.09
C ASP A 35 3.50 -0.09 1.28
N ILE A 36 4.11 -0.17 2.47
CA ILE A 36 5.43 0.42 2.73
C ILE A 36 6.50 -0.23 1.83
N GLY A 37 6.47 -1.56 1.67
CA GLY A 37 7.37 -2.27 0.77
C GLY A 37 7.20 -1.83 -0.69
N TRP A 38 5.96 -1.61 -1.14
CA TRP A 38 5.66 -1.09 -2.47
C TRP A 38 6.22 0.32 -2.69
N VAL A 39 6.06 1.20 -1.70
CA VAL A 39 6.59 2.58 -1.73
C VAL A 39 8.11 2.56 -1.77
N ALA A 40 8.76 1.74 -0.94
CA ALA A 40 10.21 1.58 -0.94
C ALA A 40 10.73 1.07 -2.29
N GLY A 41 10.08 0.06 -2.88
CA GLY A 41 10.42 -0.43 -4.21
C GLY A 41 10.24 0.63 -5.29
N SER A 42 9.17 1.43 -5.20
CA SER A 42 8.94 2.56 -6.11
C SER A 42 10.04 3.62 -5.98
N ALA A 43 10.49 3.93 -4.77
CA ALA A 43 11.59 4.87 -4.54
C ALA A 43 12.91 4.36 -5.14
N VAL A 44 13.20 3.05 -5.04
CA VAL A 44 14.37 2.44 -5.69
C VAL A 44 14.28 2.52 -7.22
N LEU A 45 13.10 2.29 -7.80
CA LEU A 45 12.93 2.46 -9.26
C LEU A 45 13.21 3.90 -9.71
N MET A 46 12.85 4.89 -8.87
CA MET A 46 13.07 6.30 -9.17
C MET A 46 14.54 6.73 -9.10
N THR A 47 15.44 5.95 -8.49
CA THR A 47 16.88 6.25 -8.48
C THR A 47 17.62 5.77 -9.74
N GLY A 48 16.92 5.18 -10.71
CA GLY A 48 17.48 4.75 -12.01
C GLY A 48 17.97 3.30 -12.05
N TRP A 49 17.58 2.47 -11.08
CA TRP A 49 17.95 1.05 -11.02
C TRP A 49 16.84 0.18 -11.64
N PRO A 50 17.09 -0.74 -12.60
CA PRO A 50 18.06 -0.79 -13.69
C PRO A 50 17.39 -0.52 -15.06
N ILE A 51 16.28 0.22 -15.10
CA ILE A 51 15.43 0.39 -16.29
C ILE A 51 15.31 1.88 -16.63
N ASP A 52 15.52 2.24 -17.89
CA ASP A 52 15.24 3.58 -18.41
C ASP A 52 13.72 3.81 -18.50
N ILE A 53 13.15 4.27 -17.39
CA ILE A 53 11.74 4.67 -17.31
C ILE A 53 11.63 6.13 -17.76
N THR A 54 10.67 6.41 -18.64
CA THR A 54 10.40 7.78 -19.09
C THR A 54 10.02 8.69 -17.92
N ARG A 55 10.25 10.01 -18.04
CA ARG A 55 9.86 10.98 -17.00
C ARG A 55 8.37 10.90 -16.64
N SER A 56 7.50 10.67 -17.62
CA SER A 56 6.07 10.47 -17.39
C SER A 56 5.78 9.17 -16.64
N GLY A 57 6.51 8.08 -16.94
CA GLY A 57 6.41 6.82 -16.19
C GLY A 57 6.84 7.00 -14.73
N LEU A 58 7.95 7.70 -14.47
CA LEU A 58 8.40 8.01 -13.12
C LEU A 58 7.39 8.87 -12.35
N ALA A 59 6.76 9.85 -13.01
CA ALA A 59 5.71 10.67 -12.39
C ALA A 59 4.49 9.82 -11.98
N VAL A 60 4.07 8.87 -12.82
CA VAL A 60 2.96 7.95 -12.50
C VAL A 60 3.34 7.04 -11.32
N ILE A 61 4.55 6.46 -11.34
CA ILE A 61 5.05 5.63 -10.24
C ILE A 61 5.04 6.42 -8.93
N GLY A 62 5.58 7.64 -8.94
CA GLY A 62 5.62 8.51 -7.76
C GLY A 62 4.22 8.85 -7.25
N LEU A 63 3.27 9.17 -8.15
CA LEU A 63 1.88 9.45 -7.79
C LEU A 63 1.20 8.25 -7.13
N VAL A 64 1.33 7.06 -7.74
CA VAL A 64 0.74 5.83 -7.19
C VAL A 64 1.38 5.47 -5.84
N ALA A 65 2.71 5.61 -5.71
CA ALA A 65 3.41 5.40 -4.45
C ALA A 65 2.90 6.35 -3.35
N ALA A 66 2.67 7.63 -3.67
CA ALA A 66 2.11 8.58 -2.71
C ALA A 66 0.69 8.20 -2.26
N ILE A 67 -0.16 7.72 -3.17
CA ILE A 67 -1.51 7.25 -2.85
C ILE A 67 -1.45 6.01 -1.92
N VAL A 68 -0.60 5.04 -2.25
CA VAL A 68 -0.42 3.83 -1.44
C VAL A 68 0.12 4.19 -0.05
N LEU A 69 1.07 5.13 0.04
CA LEU A 69 1.59 5.62 1.32
C LEU A 69 0.47 6.29 2.15
N LEU A 70 -0.37 7.10 1.53
CA LEU A 70 -1.53 7.70 2.20
C LEU A 70 -2.48 6.63 2.76
N PHE A 71 -2.73 5.55 2.01
CA PHE A 71 -3.55 4.44 2.51
C PHE A 71 -2.91 3.74 3.71
N ALA A 72 -1.60 3.50 3.68
CA ALA A 72 -0.87 2.93 4.80
C ALA A 72 -0.98 3.82 6.05
N ASP A 73 -0.83 5.15 5.90
CA ASP A 73 -0.98 6.12 6.98
C ASP A 73 -2.39 6.11 7.58
N LEU A 74 -3.42 6.09 6.74
CA LEU A 74 -4.81 6.02 7.20
C LEU A 74 -5.11 4.72 7.95
N GLN A 75 -4.63 3.58 7.45
CA GLN A 75 -4.78 2.29 8.12
C GLN A 75 -4.04 2.24 9.46
N TRP A 76 -2.84 2.83 9.52
CA TRP A 76 -2.06 2.94 10.74
C TRP A 76 -2.75 3.81 11.79
N LEU A 77 -3.29 4.97 11.39
CA LEU A 77 -4.08 5.84 12.25
C LEU A 77 -5.35 5.14 12.75
N GLY A 78 -6.06 4.44 11.86
CA GLY A 78 -7.23 3.63 12.21
C GLY A 78 -6.88 2.58 13.27
N LEU A 79 -5.81 1.83 13.05
CA LEU A 79 -5.33 0.80 13.98
C LEU A 79 -4.94 1.38 15.35
N ARG A 80 -4.26 2.53 15.37
CA ARG A 80 -3.88 3.23 16.61
C ARG A 80 -5.09 3.71 17.40
N ARG A 81 -6.11 4.26 16.72
CA ARG A 81 -7.35 4.72 17.37
C ARG A 81 -8.15 3.55 17.94
N SER A 82 -8.24 2.43 17.22
CA SER A 82 -8.89 1.20 17.72
C SER A 82 -8.16 0.52 18.90
N GLN A 83 -6.97 0.99 19.27
CA GLN A 83 -6.20 0.48 20.42
C GLN A 83 -6.29 1.34 21.67
N ARG A 84 -6.84 2.56 21.58
CA ARG A 84 -7.08 3.37 22.77
C ARG A 84 -8.31 2.81 23.52
N PRO A 85 -8.20 2.44 24.80
CA PRO A 85 -9.37 2.20 25.64
C PRO A 85 -10.21 3.47 25.67
N ALA A 86 -11.54 3.30 25.66
CA ALA A 86 -12.49 4.41 25.85
C ALA A 86 -12.32 5.04 27.24
#